data_AF-A0A542YUQ9-F1
#
_entry.id   AF-A0A542YUQ9-F1
#
_cell.length_a   1.000
_cell.length_b   1.000
_cell.length_c   1.000
_cell.angle_alpha   90.00
_cell.angle_beta   90.00
_cell.angle_gamma   90.00
#
_symmetry.space_group_name_H-M   'P 1'
#
loop_
_entity.id
_entity.type
_entity.pdbx_description
1 polymer ?
#
loop_
_entity_poly.entity_id
_entity_poly.type
_entity_poly.pdbx_seq_one_letter_code
_entity_poly.pdbx_strand_id
1 'polypeptide(L)'
;MTRSRAVKVAVLAFAIPLAACGTDGSGGAGAADDVAETTTGTTTGTTAEGDEGGRWLTSDGDVLITCHGGPSFPASVVEGIGPVEVGQEDADDIVRALAAVKEEAGIDAPGPLLDASAEDVRWLVLWQGSDLSGEDGIGLLLAAPETTDFSLDRDEYLELGQHEGHWRVEGWGGGCRARLALDRASSWAQLAWPEGADQQTGSTITVLVSEIECTSARDPEPFLAAEPIIEETAEDVTVYWTSEAVVGGATCPGNPWVERTVQLQSDLGERTLLDGSTWPAKPVSTQEELG
;
A
#
# COMPACT_ATOMS: atom_id res chain seq x y z
N MET A 1 -39.23 -15.41 14.30
CA MET A 1 -38.61 -14.80 15.50
C MET A 1 -37.25 -14.25 15.06
N THR A 2 -37.23 -13.02 14.57
CA THR A 2 -36.08 -12.39 13.94
C THR A 2 -35.43 -11.48 14.98
N ARG A 3 -34.22 -11.84 15.45
CA ARG A 3 -33.46 -10.98 16.37
C ARG A 3 -32.64 -9.99 15.53
N SER A 4 -33.14 -8.76 15.47
CA SER A 4 -32.35 -7.60 15.05
C SER A 4 -31.25 -7.36 16.10
N ARG A 5 -29.97 -7.37 15.68
CA ARG A 5 -28.86 -6.85 16.47
C ARG A 5 -28.59 -5.43 15.99
N ALA A 6 -28.93 -4.45 16.82
CA ALA A 6 -28.54 -3.07 16.63
C ALA A 6 -27.02 -2.95 16.83
N VAL A 7 -26.31 -2.46 15.81
CA VAL A 7 -24.93 -1.99 15.96
C VAL A 7 -25.01 -0.64 16.67
N LYS A 8 -24.37 -0.55 17.83
CA LYS A 8 -24.24 0.71 18.59
C LYS A 8 -23.03 1.46 18.05
N VAL A 9 -23.26 2.57 17.35
CA VAL A 9 -22.25 3.61 17.17
C VAL A 9 -22.11 4.31 18.52
N ALA A 10 -20.94 4.19 19.14
CA ALA A 10 -20.63 4.91 20.37
C ALA A 10 -20.14 6.31 20.00
N VAL A 11 -21.07 7.27 19.92
CA VAL A 11 -20.73 8.69 19.89
C VAL A 11 -20.55 9.16 21.34
N LEU A 12 -19.31 9.40 21.74
CA LEU A 12 -19.00 9.98 23.04
C LEU A 12 -19.21 11.51 22.98
N ALA A 13 -20.43 11.96 23.30
CA ALA A 13 -20.73 13.38 23.42
C ALA A 13 -20.19 13.92 24.76
N PHE A 14 -19.10 14.70 24.72
CA PHE A 14 -18.70 15.52 25.86
C PHE A 14 -19.65 16.71 25.99
N ALA A 15 -20.47 16.68 27.04
CA ALA A 15 -21.27 17.82 27.46
C ALA A 15 -20.36 18.86 28.13
N ILE A 16 -20.04 19.93 27.41
CA ILE A 16 -19.40 21.11 27.99
C ILE A 16 -20.50 21.94 28.68
N PRO A 17 -20.39 22.24 29.99
CA PRO A 17 -21.34 23.13 30.64
C PRO A 17 -21.16 24.57 30.14
N LEU A 18 -22.22 25.13 29.58
CA LEU A 18 -22.37 26.57 29.33
C LEU A 18 -22.41 27.32 30.67
N ALA A 19 -21.36 28.11 30.94
CA ALA A 19 -21.40 29.18 31.93
C ALA A 19 -21.32 30.52 31.20
N ALA A 20 -22.38 31.32 31.32
CA ALA A 20 -22.42 32.72 30.91
C ALA A 20 -22.19 33.61 32.13
N CYS A 21 -21.29 34.61 32.02
CA CYS A 21 -21.40 35.98 32.57
C CYS A 21 -20.09 36.78 32.39
N GLY A 22 -20.17 37.96 31.75
CA GLY A 22 -19.67 39.25 32.27
C GLY A 22 -18.19 39.68 32.14
N THR A 23 -17.94 40.59 31.18
CA THR A 23 -17.16 41.87 31.20
C THR A 23 -15.86 42.10 32.03
N ASP A 24 -14.91 42.71 31.30
CA ASP A 24 -13.86 43.71 31.66
C ASP A 24 -12.47 43.29 32.21
N GLY A 25 -11.42 43.65 31.44
CA GLY A 25 -10.30 44.46 31.95
C GLY A 25 -8.95 43.81 32.28
N SER A 26 -7.93 44.18 31.50
CA SER A 26 -6.53 44.48 31.89
C SER A 26 -5.65 43.45 32.65
N GLY A 27 -4.59 43.00 31.97
CA GLY A 27 -3.20 42.98 32.48
C GLY A 27 -2.80 41.95 33.54
N GLY A 28 -1.83 41.09 33.22
CA GLY A 28 -1.10 40.34 34.25
C GLY A 28 -0.31 39.15 33.70
N ALA A 29 0.97 39.12 33.99
CA ALA A 29 1.93 38.11 33.57
C ALA A 29 1.80 36.76 34.32
N GLY A 30 2.17 35.69 33.62
CA GLY A 30 2.89 34.53 34.16
C GLY A 30 2.09 33.47 34.90
N ALA A 31 2.01 32.27 34.31
CA ALA A 31 2.18 30.98 35.00
C ALA A 31 2.36 29.89 33.94
N ALA A 32 3.31 28.99 34.21
CA ALA A 32 3.51 27.75 33.48
C ALA A 32 2.38 26.77 33.82
N ASP A 33 1.88 26.06 32.82
CA ASP A 33 1.06 24.87 33.02
C ASP A 33 1.52 23.76 32.07
N ASP A 34 1.66 22.58 32.67
CA ASP A 34 2.04 21.32 32.07
C ASP A 34 1.08 20.93 30.94
N VAL A 35 1.61 20.81 29.72
CA VAL A 35 0.89 20.27 28.58
C VAL A 35 1.05 18.75 28.60
N ALA A 36 -0.06 18.04 28.77
CA ALA A 36 -0.14 16.62 28.50
C ALA A 36 0.12 16.38 27.00
N GLU A 37 1.18 15.64 26.67
CA GLU A 37 1.46 15.16 25.33
C GLU A 37 0.37 14.17 24.91
N THR A 38 -0.56 14.62 24.05
CA THR A 38 -1.29 13.73 23.17
C THR A 38 -0.32 13.28 22.09
N THR A 39 0.09 12.02 22.12
CA THR A 39 0.96 11.41 21.10
C THR A 39 0.16 11.16 19.84
N THR A 40 0.03 12.16 18.97
CA THR A 40 -0.33 11.96 17.56
C THR A 40 0.86 11.27 16.90
N GLY A 41 0.74 9.98 16.64
CA GLY A 41 1.71 9.24 15.85
C GLY A 41 1.60 9.67 14.38
N THR A 42 2.31 10.71 14.00
CA THR A 42 2.51 11.02 12.58
C THR A 42 3.42 9.94 12.00
N THR A 43 2.83 8.99 11.27
CA THR A 43 3.58 8.05 10.43
C THR A 43 4.07 8.81 9.20
N THR A 44 5.11 9.62 9.36
CA THR A 44 5.79 10.23 8.22
C THR A 44 6.32 9.10 7.33
N GLY A 45 5.98 9.12 6.04
CA GLY A 45 6.45 8.17 5.05
C GLY A 45 7.95 7.96 5.19
N THR A 46 8.33 6.81 5.73
CA THR A 46 9.73 6.49 6.02
C THR A 46 10.33 5.96 4.73
N THR A 47 11.20 6.74 4.09
CA THR A 47 12.05 6.22 3.02
C THR A 47 13.00 5.19 3.62
N ALA A 48 13.01 3.99 3.07
CA ALA A 48 13.88 2.91 3.51
C ALA A 48 15.36 3.29 3.31
N GLU A 49 16.02 3.79 4.36
CA GLU A 49 17.47 4.01 4.42
C GLU A 49 18.08 2.96 5.37
N GLY A 50 18.72 1.92 4.84
CA GLY A 50 19.53 1.03 5.68
C GLY A 50 19.87 -0.35 5.09
N ASP A 51 21.16 -0.69 5.23
CA ASP A 51 21.89 -1.97 5.27
C ASP A 51 21.27 -3.26 4.70
N GLU A 52 22.15 -4.15 4.22
CA GLU A 52 21.91 -5.34 3.38
C GLU A 52 20.91 -6.41 3.88
N GLY A 53 20.19 -6.19 4.99
CA GLY A 53 19.14 -7.08 5.48
C GLY A 53 17.89 -6.31 5.94
N GLY A 54 16.91 -6.17 5.04
CA GLY A 54 15.56 -5.70 5.38
C GLY A 54 15.11 -4.40 4.71
N ARG A 55 15.33 -4.24 3.39
CA ARG A 55 14.96 -3.02 2.63
C ARG A 55 13.47 -2.66 2.68
N TRP A 56 12.60 -3.58 3.10
CA TRP A 56 11.15 -3.42 3.14
C TRP A 56 10.58 -3.66 4.55
N LEU A 57 11.33 -3.38 5.61
CA LEU A 57 10.83 -3.47 6.99
C LEU A 57 10.81 -2.09 7.66
N THR A 58 9.80 -1.85 8.50
CA THR A 58 9.75 -0.73 9.45
C THR A 58 10.77 -0.94 10.58
N SER A 59 11.02 0.11 11.38
CA SER A 59 11.88 -0.02 12.58
C SER A 59 11.37 -1.05 13.59
N ASP A 60 10.06 -1.31 13.60
CA ASP A 60 9.41 -2.29 14.48
C ASP A 60 9.30 -3.69 13.84
N GLY A 61 9.83 -3.86 12.63
CA GLY A 61 9.87 -5.15 11.92
C GLY A 61 8.62 -5.49 11.11
N ASP A 62 7.65 -4.57 11.01
CA ASP A 62 6.50 -4.73 10.10
C ASP A 62 6.92 -4.55 8.64
N VAL A 63 6.26 -5.25 7.73
CA VAL A 63 6.57 -5.22 6.30
C VAL A 63 6.04 -3.93 5.68
N LEU A 64 6.89 -3.18 4.99
CA LEU A 64 6.50 -2.03 4.18
C LEU A 64 6.04 -2.47 2.79
N ILE A 65 4.84 -2.04 2.42
CA ILE A 65 4.23 -2.27 1.12
C ILE A 65 3.84 -0.96 0.46
N THR A 66 3.59 -0.98 -0.85
CA THR A 66 3.15 0.17 -1.65
C THR A 66 2.05 -0.24 -2.63
N CYS A 67 1.19 0.71 -2.99
CA CYS A 67 0.24 0.60 -4.09
C CYS A 67 0.78 1.35 -5.31
N HIS A 68 0.85 0.68 -6.47
CA HIS A 68 1.25 1.28 -7.76
C HIS A 68 2.58 2.10 -7.75
N GLY A 69 3.50 1.82 -6.81
CA GLY A 69 4.76 2.57 -6.69
C GLY A 69 4.64 3.91 -5.96
N GLY A 70 3.51 4.19 -5.33
CA GLY A 70 3.29 5.35 -4.46
C GLY A 70 3.99 5.22 -3.10
N PRO A 71 3.66 6.09 -2.13
CA PRO A 71 4.20 6.03 -0.78
C PRO A 71 3.98 4.68 -0.11
N SER A 72 4.98 4.25 0.67
CA SER A 72 4.95 2.98 1.37
C SER A 72 4.26 3.09 2.73
N PHE A 73 3.56 2.04 3.13
CA PHE A 73 2.91 1.90 4.43
C PHE A 73 3.10 0.51 5.03
N PRO A 74 2.97 0.35 6.36
CA PRO A 74 3.08 -0.96 7.00
C PRO A 74 1.92 -1.88 6.60
N ALA A 75 2.21 -3.14 6.28
CA ALA A 75 1.22 -4.14 5.87
C ALA A 75 0.17 -4.38 6.96
N SER A 76 0.56 -4.23 8.23
CA SER A 76 -0.37 -4.40 9.36
C SER A 76 -1.54 -3.42 9.39
N VAL A 77 -1.46 -2.29 8.66
CA VAL A 77 -2.55 -1.31 8.51
C VAL A 77 -3.81 -1.99 7.94
N VAL A 78 -3.65 -2.92 7.00
CA VAL A 78 -4.78 -3.66 6.42
C VAL A 78 -5.10 -4.98 7.14
N GLU A 79 -4.18 -5.50 7.96
CA GLU A 79 -4.36 -6.74 8.73
C GLU A 79 -5.04 -6.53 10.09
N GLY A 80 -5.56 -5.31 10.34
CA GLY A 80 -6.39 -5.02 11.50
C GLY A 80 -5.64 -4.52 12.74
N ILE A 81 -4.37 -4.13 12.62
CA ILE A 81 -3.64 -3.45 13.71
C ILE A 81 -4.14 -2.00 13.89
N GLY A 82 -4.87 -1.47 12.90
CA GLY A 82 -5.69 -0.26 13.03
C GLY A 82 -5.42 0.72 11.88
N PRO A 83 -6.46 1.44 11.42
CA PRO A 83 -6.29 2.47 10.40
C PRO A 83 -5.33 3.56 10.86
N VAL A 84 -4.68 4.24 9.91
CA VAL A 84 -4.07 5.54 10.21
C VAL A 84 -5.21 6.48 10.65
N GLU A 85 -5.12 6.99 11.88
CA GLU A 85 -6.13 7.91 12.41
C GLU A 85 -5.94 9.29 11.79
N VAL A 86 -7.02 9.85 11.25
CA VAL A 86 -7.06 11.23 10.74
C VAL A 86 -7.91 12.11 11.66
N GLY A 87 -7.60 13.40 11.70
CA GLY A 87 -8.40 14.37 12.46
C GLY A 87 -9.82 14.48 11.91
N GLN A 88 -10.78 14.92 12.73
CA GLN A 88 -12.18 15.09 12.30
C GLN A 88 -12.31 16.07 11.12
N GLU A 89 -11.50 17.14 11.11
CA GLU A 89 -11.49 18.12 10.01
C GLU A 89 -11.05 17.47 8.69
N ASP A 90 -9.97 16.69 8.72
CA ASP A 90 -9.52 15.91 7.56
C ASP A 90 -10.57 14.88 7.13
N ALA A 91 -11.20 14.18 8.08
CA ALA A 91 -12.25 13.22 7.78
C ALA A 91 -13.44 13.87 7.06
N ASP A 92 -13.90 15.03 7.53
CA ASP A 92 -14.98 15.79 6.89
C ASP A 92 -14.60 16.27 5.48
N ASP A 93 -13.34 16.65 5.29
CA ASP A 93 -12.83 17.14 4.01
C ASP A 93 -12.56 16.00 3.01
N ILE A 94 -12.11 14.82 3.48
CA ILE A 94 -12.05 13.58 2.69
C ILE A 94 -13.44 13.22 2.17
N VAL A 95 -14.48 13.21 3.02
CA VAL A 95 -15.85 12.92 2.60
C VAL A 95 -16.33 13.91 1.53
N ARG A 96 -15.98 15.20 1.67
CA ARG A 96 -16.27 16.23 0.66
C ARG A 96 -15.55 15.95 -0.66
N ALA A 97 -14.28 15.55 -0.62
CA ALA A 97 -13.51 15.17 -1.81
C ALA A 97 -14.11 13.95 -2.52
N LEU A 98 -14.54 12.94 -1.76
CA LEU A 98 -15.22 11.75 -2.29
C LEU A 98 -16.60 12.09 -2.91
N ALA A 99 -17.33 13.03 -2.33
CA ALA A 99 -18.57 13.52 -2.91
C ALA A 99 -18.33 14.26 -4.24
N ALA A 100 -17.28 15.10 -4.28
CA ALA A 100 -16.90 15.84 -5.48
C ALA A 100 -16.49 14.90 -6.63
N VAL A 101 -15.64 13.89 -6.38
CA VAL A 101 -15.25 12.94 -7.45
C VAL A 101 -16.45 12.16 -7.98
N LYS A 102 -17.41 11.80 -7.13
CA LYS A 102 -18.67 11.15 -7.57
C LYS A 102 -19.46 12.06 -8.51
N GLU A 103 -19.61 13.34 -8.16
CA GLU A 103 -20.33 14.31 -8.98
C GLU A 103 -19.63 14.57 -10.32
N GLU A 104 -18.30 14.73 -10.30
CA GLU A 104 -17.50 15.09 -11.46
C GLU A 104 -17.27 13.92 -12.43
N ALA A 105 -16.91 12.74 -11.91
CA ALA A 105 -16.62 11.56 -12.72
C ALA A 105 -17.89 10.80 -13.15
N GLY A 106 -19.01 10.98 -12.46
CA GLY A 106 -20.29 10.37 -12.81
C GLY A 106 -20.20 8.85 -12.86
N ILE A 107 -20.35 8.26 -14.05
CA ILE A 107 -20.28 6.80 -14.25
C ILE A 107 -18.87 6.21 -14.14
N ASP A 108 -17.84 7.06 -14.22
CA ASP A 108 -16.43 6.68 -14.14
C ASP A 108 -15.87 6.84 -12.72
N ALA A 109 -16.72 7.22 -11.76
CA ALA A 109 -16.35 7.30 -10.35
C ALA A 109 -15.99 5.90 -9.80
N PRO A 110 -15.17 5.83 -8.72
CA PRO A 110 -14.89 4.58 -8.03
C PRO A 110 -16.14 3.75 -7.74
N GLY A 111 -16.07 2.43 -7.93
CA GLY A 111 -17.19 1.50 -7.81
C GLY A 111 -18.01 1.67 -6.51
N PRO A 112 -17.35 1.69 -5.32
CA PRO A 112 -18.04 1.94 -4.06
C PRO A 112 -18.83 3.26 -4.03
N LEU A 113 -18.34 4.31 -4.69
CA LEU A 113 -19.02 5.61 -4.79
C LEU A 113 -20.16 5.60 -5.80
N LEU A 114 -20.19 4.69 -6.77
CA LEU A 114 -21.34 4.53 -7.66
C LEU A 114 -22.56 4.00 -6.89
N ASP A 115 -22.31 3.05 -5.97
CA ASP A 115 -23.36 2.30 -5.27
C ASP A 115 -23.85 2.98 -3.97
N ALA A 116 -23.05 3.89 -3.39
CA ALA A 116 -23.36 4.54 -2.11
C ALA A 116 -23.00 6.04 -2.12
N SER A 117 -23.50 6.82 -1.15
CA SER A 117 -23.05 8.21 -0.97
C SER A 117 -21.66 8.25 -0.34
N ALA A 118 -20.97 9.38 -0.45
CA ALA A 118 -19.63 9.54 0.12
C ALA A 118 -19.61 9.35 1.65
N GLU A 119 -20.71 9.66 2.33
CA GLU A 119 -20.89 9.47 3.77
C GLU A 119 -21.12 8.00 4.16
N ASP A 120 -21.65 7.19 3.24
CA ASP A 120 -22.00 5.79 3.48
C ASP A 120 -20.87 4.82 3.05
N VAL A 121 -19.98 5.24 2.14
CA VAL A 121 -18.82 4.45 1.71
C VAL A 121 -17.86 4.23 2.88
N ARG A 122 -17.34 3.01 2.99
CA ARG A 122 -16.27 2.70 3.93
C ARG A 122 -14.93 3.08 3.32
N TRP A 123 -14.09 3.75 4.09
CA TRP A 123 -12.72 4.04 3.69
C TRP A 123 -11.72 3.74 4.80
N LEU A 124 -10.49 3.44 4.38
CA LEU A 124 -9.34 3.14 5.22
C LEU A 124 -8.14 3.94 4.73
N VAL A 125 -7.52 4.72 5.62
CA VAL A 125 -6.29 5.44 5.31
C VAL A 125 -5.11 4.48 5.41
N LEU A 126 -4.40 4.31 4.30
CA LEU A 126 -3.20 3.49 4.19
C LEU A 126 -1.95 4.26 4.59
N TRP A 127 -1.84 5.50 4.12
CA TRP A 127 -0.73 6.41 4.43
C TRP A 127 -1.22 7.86 4.43
N GLN A 128 -0.53 8.70 5.19
CA GLN A 128 -0.68 10.15 5.18
C GLN A 128 0.70 10.79 5.32
N GLY A 129 1.00 11.77 4.49
CA GLY A 129 2.26 12.50 4.54
C GLY A 129 2.67 13.01 3.18
N SER A 130 3.89 13.52 3.07
CA SER A 130 4.38 14.04 1.80
C SER A 130 4.72 12.90 0.83
N ASP A 131 4.28 13.05 -0.41
CA ASP A 131 4.55 12.13 -1.51
C ASP A 131 6.01 12.23 -2.00
N LEU A 132 6.31 11.62 -3.15
CA LEU A 132 7.66 11.67 -3.71
C LEU A 132 8.06 13.05 -4.24
N SER A 133 7.09 13.91 -4.53
CA SER A 133 7.27 15.30 -4.97
C SER A 133 7.41 16.29 -3.80
N GLY A 134 7.06 15.85 -2.58
CA GLY A 134 7.06 16.65 -1.37
C GLY A 134 5.73 17.37 -1.11
N GLU A 135 4.67 17.01 -1.84
CA GLU A 135 3.31 17.50 -1.64
C GLU A 135 2.58 16.58 -0.66
N ASP A 136 1.80 17.16 0.26
CA ASP A 136 1.07 16.37 1.25
C ASP A 136 -0.09 15.60 0.58
N GLY A 137 -0.17 14.31 0.89
CA GLY A 137 -1.13 13.39 0.30
C GLY A 137 -1.67 12.36 1.30
N ILE A 138 -2.72 11.67 0.85
CA ILE A 138 -3.36 10.55 1.55
C ILE A 138 -3.69 9.44 0.55
N GLY A 139 -3.30 8.21 0.88
CA GLY A 139 -3.75 7.01 0.16
C GLY A 139 -4.90 6.34 0.90
N LEU A 140 -5.99 6.04 0.18
CA LEU A 140 -7.21 5.44 0.71
C LEU A 140 -7.52 4.10 0.03
N LEU A 141 -8.07 3.15 0.78
CA LEU A 141 -8.91 2.09 0.22
C LEU A 141 -10.38 2.46 0.38
N LEU A 142 -11.16 2.25 -0.67
CA LEU A 142 -12.60 2.43 -0.70
C LEU A 142 -13.29 1.07 -0.82
N ALA A 143 -14.29 0.85 0.03
CA ALA A 143 -15.07 -0.38 0.06
C ALA A 143 -16.57 -0.09 0.18
N ALA A 144 -17.38 -1.04 -0.27
CA ALA A 144 -18.83 -0.97 -0.15
C ALA A 144 -19.28 -0.85 1.32
N PRO A 145 -20.42 -0.21 1.61
CA PRO A 145 -20.94 0.01 2.98
C PRO A 145 -21.08 -1.28 3.81
N GLU A 146 -21.43 -2.38 3.15
CA GLU A 146 -21.65 -3.70 3.77
C GLU A 146 -20.37 -4.52 3.96
N THR A 147 -19.24 -4.07 3.41
CA THR A 147 -17.95 -4.73 3.62
C THR A 147 -17.67 -4.82 5.11
N THR A 148 -17.07 -5.92 5.55
CA THR A 148 -16.67 -6.13 6.96
C THR A 148 -15.19 -5.88 7.17
N ASP A 149 -14.36 -6.32 6.21
CA ASP A 149 -12.91 -6.19 6.25
C ASP A 149 -12.36 -5.61 4.94
N PHE A 150 -11.30 -4.80 5.02
CA PHE A 150 -10.63 -4.26 3.83
C PHE A 150 -9.71 -5.31 3.18
N SER A 151 -9.50 -5.19 1.87
CA SER A 151 -8.68 -6.09 1.07
C SER A 151 -7.98 -5.33 -0.06
N LEU A 152 -6.64 -5.38 -0.08
CA LEU A 152 -5.80 -4.72 -1.09
C LEU A 152 -6.09 -5.17 -2.54
N ASP A 153 -6.57 -6.41 -2.72
CA ASP A 153 -6.88 -6.96 -4.05
C ASP A 153 -8.28 -6.60 -4.56
N ARG A 154 -9.21 -6.29 -3.65
CA ARG A 154 -10.65 -6.17 -3.97
C ARG A 154 -11.13 -4.73 -3.89
N ASP A 155 -10.68 -4.01 -2.88
CA ASP A 155 -11.14 -2.67 -2.59
C ASP A 155 -10.33 -1.66 -3.42
N GLU A 156 -10.97 -0.57 -3.83
CA GLU A 156 -10.39 0.37 -4.79
C GLU A 156 -9.42 1.33 -4.11
N TYR A 157 -8.27 1.56 -4.73
CA TYR A 157 -7.27 2.49 -4.22
C TYR A 157 -7.46 3.89 -4.82
N LEU A 158 -7.44 4.90 -3.95
CA LEU A 158 -7.61 6.30 -4.30
C LEU A 158 -6.53 7.16 -3.63
N GLU A 159 -6.02 8.15 -4.35
CA GLU A 159 -5.04 9.12 -3.85
C GLU A 159 -5.65 10.51 -3.77
N LEU A 160 -5.43 11.15 -2.63
CA LEU A 160 -5.77 12.54 -2.38
C LEU A 160 -4.48 13.36 -2.23
N GLY A 161 -4.46 14.56 -2.79
CA GLY A 161 -3.42 15.56 -2.54
C GLY A 161 -4.03 16.83 -1.94
N GLN A 162 -3.20 17.60 -1.25
CA GLN A 162 -3.64 18.84 -0.61
C GLN A 162 -3.56 20.03 -1.57
N HIS A 163 -4.71 20.63 -1.88
CA HIS A 163 -4.83 21.78 -2.78
C HIS A 163 -5.58 22.92 -2.08
N GLU A 164 -4.91 24.07 -1.89
CA GLU A 164 -5.48 25.26 -1.24
C GLU A 164 -6.07 25.00 0.16
N GLY A 165 -5.48 24.04 0.91
CA GLY A 165 -5.94 23.65 2.24
C GLY A 165 -7.10 22.65 2.24
N HIS A 166 -7.42 22.07 1.10
CA HIS A 166 -8.44 21.04 0.96
C HIS A 166 -7.90 19.79 0.27
N TRP A 167 -8.40 18.61 0.64
CA TRP A 167 -8.13 17.38 -0.06
C TRP A 167 -8.83 17.34 -1.42
N ARG A 168 -8.11 16.92 -2.46
CA ARG A 168 -8.66 16.65 -3.78
C ARG A 168 -8.15 15.33 -4.31
N VAL A 169 -9.02 14.63 -5.05
CA VAL A 169 -8.64 13.38 -5.72
C VAL A 169 -7.65 13.68 -6.84
N GLU A 170 -6.47 13.06 -6.76
CA GLU A 170 -5.41 13.17 -7.77
C GLU A 170 -5.44 11.99 -8.73
N GLY A 171 -5.85 10.82 -8.22
CA GLY A 171 -5.98 9.61 -9.00
C GLY A 171 -6.77 8.55 -8.27
N TRP A 172 -7.36 7.65 -9.04
CA TRP A 172 -7.89 6.39 -8.56
C TRP A 172 -7.65 5.32 -9.60
N GLY A 173 -7.65 4.07 -9.16
CA GLY A 173 -7.51 2.91 -10.04
C GLY A 173 -8.30 1.74 -9.51
N GLY A 174 -8.02 0.55 -10.05
CA GLY A 174 -8.51 -0.69 -9.47
C GLY A 174 -7.90 -0.95 -8.07
N GLY A 175 -7.78 -2.22 -7.70
CA GLY A 175 -7.12 -2.60 -6.44
C GLY A 175 -5.70 -2.03 -6.32
N CYS A 176 -5.18 -2.03 -5.08
CA CYS A 176 -3.86 -1.52 -4.74
C CYS A 176 -2.72 -2.19 -5.53
N ARG A 177 -2.91 -3.47 -5.92
CA ARG A 177 -1.86 -4.33 -6.50
C ARG A 177 -0.59 -4.27 -5.64
N ALA A 178 -0.77 -4.53 -4.35
CA ALA A 178 0.25 -4.31 -3.35
C ALA A 178 1.54 -5.06 -3.68
N ARG A 179 2.66 -4.39 -3.42
CA ARG A 179 4.01 -4.97 -3.52
C ARG A 179 4.83 -4.52 -2.33
N LEU A 180 5.89 -5.25 -2.02
CA LEU A 180 6.89 -4.78 -1.07
C LEU A 180 7.48 -3.43 -1.52
N ALA A 181 7.74 -2.54 -0.57
CA ALA A 181 8.34 -1.25 -0.86
C ALA A 181 9.80 -1.41 -1.32
N LEU A 182 10.17 -0.66 -2.35
CA LEU A 182 11.54 -0.59 -2.87
C LEU A 182 12.07 0.84 -2.78
N ASP A 183 13.39 0.97 -2.87
CA ASP A 183 14.01 2.26 -3.16
C ASP A 183 13.66 2.75 -4.59
N ARG A 184 13.78 4.05 -4.82
CA ARG A 184 13.42 4.69 -6.11
C ARG A 184 14.30 4.26 -7.29
N ALA A 185 15.46 3.64 -7.02
CA ALA A 185 16.37 3.18 -8.06
C ALA A 185 16.07 1.74 -8.51
N SER A 186 15.11 1.08 -7.86
CA SER A 186 14.80 -0.32 -8.07
C SER A 186 13.34 -0.51 -8.52
N SER A 187 13.13 -1.56 -9.30
CA SER A 187 11.82 -2.07 -9.71
C SER A 187 11.74 -3.56 -9.39
N TRP A 188 10.52 -4.08 -9.23
CA TRP A 188 10.32 -5.51 -9.11
C TRP A 188 10.45 -6.22 -10.47
N ALA A 189 10.97 -7.44 -10.42
CA ALA A 189 10.92 -8.41 -11.49
C ALA A 189 10.09 -9.62 -11.04
N GLN A 190 9.25 -10.12 -11.94
CA GLN A 190 8.40 -11.29 -11.72
C GLN A 190 9.09 -12.58 -12.17
N LEU A 191 8.62 -13.69 -11.60
CA LEU A 191 9.15 -15.02 -11.84
C LEU A 191 8.14 -15.89 -12.59
N ALA A 192 8.67 -16.81 -13.39
CA ALA A 192 7.89 -17.88 -14.01
C ALA A 192 8.70 -19.16 -14.08
N TRP A 193 8.01 -20.29 -14.17
CA TRP A 193 8.65 -21.56 -14.55
C TRP A 193 8.94 -21.56 -16.07
N PRO A 194 10.15 -22.00 -16.48
CA PRO A 194 10.37 -22.43 -17.85
C PRO A 194 9.40 -23.56 -18.23
N GLU A 195 9.12 -23.71 -19.53
CA GLU A 195 8.23 -24.77 -20.02
C GLU A 195 8.70 -26.16 -19.55
N GLY A 196 7.81 -26.91 -18.88
CA GLY A 196 8.10 -28.24 -18.35
C GLY A 196 9.02 -28.30 -17.13
N ALA A 197 9.30 -27.15 -16.49
CA ALA A 197 10.24 -27.03 -15.39
C ALA A 197 9.57 -26.85 -14.00
N ASP A 198 8.25 -26.98 -13.91
CA ASP A 198 7.44 -26.92 -12.68
C ASP A 198 7.64 -28.13 -11.74
N GLN A 199 8.43 -29.12 -12.17
CA GLN A 199 8.73 -30.35 -11.42
C GLN A 199 10.16 -30.39 -10.85
N GLN A 200 10.87 -29.26 -10.85
CA GLN A 200 12.21 -29.19 -10.27
C GLN A 200 12.16 -29.43 -8.76
N THR A 201 13.06 -30.27 -8.25
CA THR A 201 13.08 -30.65 -6.82
C THR A 201 14.44 -30.46 -6.15
N GLY A 202 15.49 -30.12 -6.89
CA GLY A 202 16.85 -29.97 -6.36
C GLY A 202 17.11 -28.61 -5.72
N SER A 203 18.31 -28.43 -5.17
CA SER A 203 18.79 -27.16 -4.60
C SER A 203 19.20 -26.12 -5.65
N THR A 204 19.28 -26.52 -6.92
CA THR A 204 19.61 -25.62 -8.03
C THR A 204 18.44 -25.67 -9.00
N ILE A 205 17.74 -24.55 -9.13
CA ILE A 205 16.55 -24.45 -9.98
C ILE A 205 16.75 -23.40 -11.06
N THR A 206 16.13 -23.60 -12.21
CA THR A 206 16.04 -22.62 -13.28
C THR A 206 14.68 -21.95 -13.25
N VAL A 207 14.68 -20.62 -13.27
CA VAL A 207 13.49 -19.77 -13.35
C VAL A 207 13.61 -18.82 -14.54
N LEU A 208 12.47 -18.35 -15.04
CA LEU A 208 12.41 -17.20 -15.93
C LEU A 208 12.17 -15.94 -15.10
N VAL A 209 12.87 -14.86 -15.45
CA VAL A 209 12.72 -13.56 -14.80
C VAL A 209 12.38 -12.51 -15.84
N SER A 210 11.41 -11.64 -15.55
CA SER A 210 11.05 -10.50 -16.39
C SER A 210 10.72 -9.28 -15.55
N GLU A 211 11.04 -8.10 -16.07
CA GLU A 211 10.68 -6.84 -15.42
C GLU A 211 9.16 -6.65 -15.43
N ILE A 212 8.58 -6.13 -14.34
CA ILE A 212 7.14 -5.88 -14.26
C ILE A 212 6.79 -4.53 -14.89
N GLU A 213 7.59 -3.52 -14.59
CA GLU A 213 7.37 -2.17 -15.09
C GLU A 213 7.74 -2.06 -16.57
N CYS A 214 7.11 -1.12 -17.28
CA CYS A 214 7.37 -0.96 -18.71
C CYS A 214 8.82 -0.56 -18.98
N THR A 215 9.54 -1.34 -19.79
CA THR A 215 10.96 -1.08 -20.08
C THR A 215 11.29 -0.91 -21.56
N SER A 216 10.27 -0.63 -22.39
CA SER A 216 10.40 -0.53 -23.85
C SER A 216 11.03 -1.78 -24.49
N ALA A 217 10.72 -2.96 -23.94
CA ALA A 217 11.30 -4.24 -24.35
C ALA A 217 12.84 -4.28 -24.34
N ARG A 218 13.49 -3.55 -23.42
CA ARG A 218 14.95 -3.69 -23.26
C ARG A 218 15.27 -5.12 -22.82
N ASP A 219 16.46 -5.58 -23.16
CA ASP A 219 17.01 -6.80 -22.58
C ASP A 219 17.15 -6.62 -21.06
N PRO A 220 16.47 -7.43 -20.22
CA PRO A 220 16.49 -7.24 -18.77
C PRO A 220 17.81 -7.70 -18.14
N GLU A 221 18.58 -8.58 -18.80
CA GLU A 221 19.76 -9.22 -18.21
C GLU A 221 20.79 -8.25 -17.60
N PRO A 222 21.13 -7.12 -18.24
CA PRO A 222 22.07 -6.14 -17.68
C PRO A 222 21.53 -5.34 -16.49
N PHE A 223 20.22 -5.34 -16.26
CA PHE A 223 19.54 -4.49 -15.28
C PHE A 223 19.00 -5.26 -14.09
N LEU A 224 18.88 -6.58 -14.20
CA LEU A 224 18.50 -7.44 -13.08
C LEU A 224 19.58 -7.40 -11.99
N ALA A 225 19.15 -7.43 -10.74
CA ALA A 225 20.04 -7.71 -9.62
C ALA A 225 20.78 -9.03 -9.86
N ALA A 226 22.09 -9.05 -9.59
CA ALA A 226 22.94 -10.20 -9.86
C ALA A 226 22.53 -11.45 -9.06
N GLU A 227 22.10 -11.24 -7.81
CA GLU A 227 21.59 -12.29 -6.92
C GLU A 227 20.23 -11.88 -6.37
N PRO A 228 19.25 -12.80 -6.29
CA PRO A 228 17.98 -12.55 -5.64
C PRO A 228 18.13 -12.61 -4.12
N ILE A 229 17.15 -12.04 -3.41
CA ILE A 229 16.94 -12.33 -2.00
C ILE A 229 16.03 -13.55 -1.90
N ILE A 230 16.42 -14.53 -1.08
CA ILE A 230 15.70 -15.80 -0.95
C ILE A 230 15.35 -16.00 0.52
N GLU A 231 14.06 -16.21 0.79
CA GLU A 231 13.56 -16.60 2.10
C GLU A 231 13.06 -18.05 2.04
N GLU A 232 13.70 -18.94 2.80
CA GLU A 232 13.36 -20.36 2.84
C GLU A 232 12.69 -20.73 4.16
N THR A 233 11.53 -21.36 4.05
CA THR A 233 10.85 -22.03 5.16
C THR A 233 10.82 -23.54 4.91
N ALA A 234 10.17 -24.28 5.83
CA ALA A 234 9.97 -25.71 5.66
C ALA A 234 8.95 -26.03 4.55
N GLU A 235 8.05 -25.10 4.22
CA GLU A 235 6.94 -25.30 3.29
C GLU A 235 7.10 -24.50 1.99
N ASP A 236 7.81 -23.37 2.04
CA ASP A 236 7.90 -22.43 0.93
C ASP A 236 9.34 -21.93 0.71
N VAL A 237 9.60 -21.53 -0.53
CA VAL A 237 10.78 -20.80 -0.96
C VAL A 237 10.30 -19.54 -1.65
N THR A 238 10.48 -18.38 -1.02
CA THR A 238 10.11 -17.09 -1.62
C THR A 238 11.33 -16.44 -2.24
N VAL A 239 11.24 -16.10 -3.52
CA VAL A 239 12.32 -15.45 -4.26
C VAL A 239 11.90 -14.02 -4.60
N TYR A 240 12.72 -13.07 -4.16
CA TYR A 240 12.56 -11.65 -4.38
C TYR A 240 13.63 -11.20 -5.39
N TRP A 241 13.20 -10.78 -6.58
CA TRP A 241 14.10 -10.30 -7.62
C TRP A 241 13.77 -8.87 -8.02
N THR A 242 14.80 -8.04 -8.14
CA THR A 242 14.67 -6.64 -8.55
C THR A 242 15.44 -6.35 -9.83
N SER A 243 15.09 -5.26 -10.50
CA SER A 243 15.86 -4.66 -11.59
C SER A 243 16.10 -3.18 -11.32
N GLU A 244 17.08 -2.58 -12.01
CA GLU A 244 17.23 -1.12 -12.02
C GLU A 244 15.98 -0.46 -12.62
N ALA A 245 15.43 0.54 -11.94
CA ALA A 245 14.31 1.31 -12.48
C ALA A 245 14.69 2.02 -13.79
N VAL A 246 13.74 2.10 -14.73
CA VAL A 246 13.96 2.82 -15.99
C VAL A 246 13.97 4.33 -15.73
N VAL A 247 15.01 5.01 -16.21
CA VAL A 247 15.09 6.47 -16.13
C VAL A 247 14.38 7.11 -17.32
N GLY A 248 13.37 7.93 -17.03
CA GLY A 248 12.58 8.65 -18.03
C GLY A 248 11.33 7.90 -18.48
N GLY A 249 10.79 8.27 -19.63
CA GLY A 249 9.58 7.63 -20.17
C GLY A 249 9.88 6.29 -20.83
N ALA A 250 9.06 5.29 -20.55
CA ALA A 250 9.12 3.98 -21.21
C ALA A 250 7.78 3.63 -21.88
N THR A 251 7.85 2.78 -22.89
CA THR A 251 6.68 2.19 -23.56
C THR A 251 6.48 0.76 -23.08
N CYS A 252 5.26 0.24 -23.24
CA CYS A 252 4.86 -1.10 -22.77
C CYS A 252 4.59 -2.07 -23.95
N PRO A 253 5.58 -2.41 -24.80
CA PRO A 253 5.41 -3.42 -25.85
C PRO A 253 5.41 -4.87 -25.29
N GLY A 254 5.57 -5.04 -23.98
CA GLY A 254 5.88 -6.30 -23.31
C GLY A 254 7.37 -6.38 -22.97
N ASN A 255 7.70 -7.04 -21.87
CA ASN A 255 9.08 -7.20 -21.41
C ASN A 255 9.59 -8.61 -21.74
N PRO A 256 10.86 -8.77 -22.17
CA PRO A 256 11.40 -10.09 -22.44
C PRO A 256 11.62 -10.88 -21.15
N TRP A 257 11.64 -12.21 -21.27
CA TRP A 257 12.03 -13.13 -20.20
C TRP A 257 13.48 -13.57 -20.40
N VAL A 258 14.21 -13.73 -19.30
CA VAL A 258 15.55 -14.31 -19.30
C VAL A 258 15.64 -15.46 -18.30
N GLU A 259 16.37 -16.51 -18.66
CA GLU A 259 16.65 -17.62 -17.75
C GLU A 259 17.67 -17.21 -16.68
N ARG A 260 17.38 -17.62 -15.44
CA ARG A 260 18.26 -17.46 -14.30
C ARG A 260 18.32 -18.75 -13.50
N THR A 261 19.51 -19.03 -12.98
CA THR A 261 19.71 -20.12 -12.03
C THR A 261 19.64 -19.57 -10.62
N VAL A 262 18.81 -20.17 -9.79
CA VAL A 262 18.69 -19.88 -8.36
C VAL A 262 19.31 -21.01 -7.57
N GLN A 263 20.20 -20.65 -6.64
CA GLN A 263 20.82 -21.59 -5.72
C GLN A 263 20.14 -21.49 -4.36
N LEU A 264 19.53 -22.58 -3.93
CA LEU A 264 18.86 -22.74 -2.64
C LEU A 264 19.82 -23.35 -1.61
N GLN A 265 19.55 -23.11 -0.33
CA GLN A 265 20.22 -23.72 0.81
C GLN A 265 19.82 -25.18 1.01
N SER A 266 18.59 -25.53 0.63
CA SER A 266 18.07 -26.90 0.65
C SER A 266 17.38 -27.24 -0.68
N ASP A 267 17.18 -28.53 -0.95
CA ASP A 267 16.43 -28.99 -2.12
C ASP A 267 15.00 -28.43 -2.12
N LEU A 268 14.50 -27.95 -3.27
CA LEU A 268 13.12 -27.44 -3.36
C LEU A 268 12.11 -28.50 -2.91
N GLY A 269 12.28 -29.75 -3.33
CA GLY A 269 11.48 -30.88 -2.90
C GLY A 269 9.98 -30.66 -3.14
N GLU A 270 9.19 -30.75 -2.07
CA GLU A 270 7.73 -30.51 -2.10
C GLU A 270 7.36 -29.07 -1.72
N ARG A 271 8.34 -28.18 -1.51
CA ARG A 271 8.10 -26.80 -1.12
C ARG A 271 7.55 -25.99 -2.28
N THR A 272 6.70 -25.02 -1.99
CA THR A 272 6.16 -24.10 -3.01
C THR A 272 7.21 -23.05 -3.35
N LEU A 273 7.51 -22.84 -4.63
CA LEU A 273 8.23 -21.65 -5.06
C LEU A 273 7.26 -20.47 -5.16
N LEU A 274 7.54 -19.40 -4.45
CA LEU A 274 6.75 -18.17 -4.43
C LEU A 274 7.51 -17.02 -5.10
N ASP A 275 6.80 -16.24 -5.91
CA ASP A 275 7.21 -14.95 -6.45
C ASP A 275 6.94 -13.85 -5.42
N GLY A 276 8.02 -13.27 -4.91
CA GLY A 276 8.01 -12.20 -3.91
C GLY A 276 7.75 -10.80 -4.47
N SER A 277 7.53 -10.64 -5.79
CA SER A 277 7.26 -9.34 -6.42
C SER A 277 5.89 -8.75 -6.11
N THR A 278 5.02 -9.50 -5.45
CA THR A 278 3.67 -9.09 -5.03
C THR A 278 3.48 -9.30 -3.53
N TRP A 279 2.48 -8.61 -2.96
CA TRP A 279 2.08 -8.79 -1.57
C TRP A 279 0.60 -9.19 -1.45
N PRO A 280 0.28 -10.33 -0.81
CA PRO A 280 1.21 -11.39 -0.39
C PRO A 280 1.95 -12.03 -1.58
N ALA A 281 3.06 -12.72 -1.31
CA ALA A 281 3.79 -13.48 -2.33
C ALA A 281 2.89 -14.57 -2.94
N LYS A 282 3.08 -14.86 -4.23
CA LYS A 282 2.19 -15.76 -5.00
C LYS A 282 2.96 -16.96 -5.54
N PRO A 283 2.34 -18.15 -5.66
CA PRO A 283 2.99 -19.28 -6.32
C PRO A 283 3.45 -18.93 -7.73
N VAL A 284 4.68 -19.33 -8.06
CA VAL A 284 5.23 -19.17 -9.41
C VAL A 284 4.42 -20.02 -10.39
N SER A 285 3.86 -19.39 -11.42
CA SER A 285 3.14 -20.04 -12.51
C SER A 285 4.03 -20.24 -13.73
N THR A 286 3.52 -20.92 -14.76
CA THR A 286 4.22 -21.01 -16.05
C THR A 286 4.16 -19.68 -16.80
N GLN A 287 5.11 -19.46 -17.72
CA GLN A 287 5.11 -18.26 -18.57
C GLN A 287 3.83 -18.12 -19.40
N GLU A 288 3.24 -19.23 -19.85
CA GLU A 288 2.00 -19.24 -20.64
C GLU A 288 0.81 -18.70 -19.85
N GLU A 289 0.76 -18.95 -18.54
CA GLU A 289 -0.33 -18.49 -17.66
C GLU A 289 -0.26 -16.99 -17.32
N LEU A 290 0.90 -16.36 -17.55
CA LEU A 290 1.13 -14.94 -17.31
C LEU A 290 0.88 -14.06 -18.55
N GLY A 291 0.66 -14.67 -19.72
CA GLY A 291 0.56 -14.02 -21.04
C GLY A 291 -0.85 -13.88 -21.60
#